data_AF-A0AAP6H4F7-F1
#
_entry.id   AF-A0AAP6H4F7-F1
#
_cell.length_a   1.000
_cell.length_b   1.000
_cell.length_c   1.000
_cell.angle_alpha   90.00
_cell.angle_beta   90.00
_cell.angle_gamma   90.00
#
_symmetry.space_group_name_H-M   'P 1'
#
loop_
_entity.id
_entity.type
_entity.pdbx_description
1 polymer ?
#
loop_
_entity_poly.entity_id
_entity_poly.type
_entity_poly.pdbx_seq_one_letter_code
_entity_poly.pdbx_strand_id
1 'polypeptide(L)'
;MNGYWFSSSLFDIEPDVQDTSSPQRNGRQLALWLQSRLEKRGYVIERVVAEDWGWCVICQTKPFLLWVGCGSLDADEAEPEAFPPQTESPVWHCFPAAERRWLARLFGRVDAASSIRRLDADLREILSSEPGVSLLH
;
A
#
# COMPACT_ATOMS: atom_id res chain seq x y z
N MET A 1 -4.51 3.68 -12.16
CA MET A 1 -3.34 3.56 -11.26
C MET A 1 -3.06 2.09 -11.05
N ASN A 2 -1.81 1.64 -11.08
CA ASN A 2 -1.46 0.25 -10.79
C ASN A 2 -1.66 -0.03 -9.29
N GLY A 3 -2.20 -1.20 -8.92
CA GLY A 3 -2.46 -1.55 -7.52
C GLY A 3 -3.77 -2.31 -7.35
N TYR A 4 -4.19 -2.44 -6.10
CA TYR A 4 -5.41 -3.11 -5.66
C TYR A 4 -6.28 -2.11 -4.92
N TRP A 5 -7.49 -1.89 -5.43
CA TRP A 5 -8.54 -1.17 -4.76
C TRP A 5 -9.49 -2.18 -4.12
N PHE A 6 -9.93 -1.93 -2.90
CA PHE A 6 -10.78 -2.86 -2.17
C PHE A 6 -11.58 -2.16 -1.07
N SER A 7 -12.75 -2.70 -0.75
CA SER A 7 -13.42 -2.39 0.51
C SER A 7 -12.98 -3.39 1.58
N SER A 8 -12.96 -2.95 2.83
CA SER A 8 -12.60 -3.80 3.97
C SER A 8 -13.17 -3.24 5.25
N SER A 9 -13.65 -4.12 6.12
CA SER A 9 -14.06 -3.80 7.50
C SER A 9 -12.94 -4.00 8.52
N LEU A 10 -11.74 -4.37 8.07
CA LEU A 10 -10.58 -4.59 8.95
C LEU A 10 -9.90 -3.30 9.39
N PHE A 11 -10.25 -2.18 8.76
CA PHE A 11 -9.56 -0.91 8.88
C PHE A 11 -10.57 0.22 9.00
N ASP A 12 -10.23 1.21 9.82
CA ASP A 12 -11.02 2.43 9.99
C ASP A 12 -10.24 3.66 9.48
N ILE A 13 -10.98 4.69 9.04
CA ILE A 13 -10.42 6.03 8.85
C ILE A 13 -10.00 6.55 10.23
N GLU A 14 -8.71 6.83 10.41
CA GLU A 14 -8.19 7.35 11.66
C GLU A 14 -8.46 8.86 11.70
N PRO A 15 -9.07 9.39 12.77
CA PRO A 15 -9.33 10.82 12.88
C PRO A 15 -8.00 11.58 12.92
N ASP A 16 -7.82 12.57 12.05
CA ASP A 16 -6.60 13.38 12.09
C ASP A 16 -6.60 14.24 13.36
N VAL A 17 -5.47 14.21 14.08
CA VAL A 17 -5.26 15.02 15.29
C VAL A 17 -4.68 16.39 14.92
N GLN A 18 -4.27 16.60 13.66
CA GLN A 18 -3.71 17.86 13.19
C GLN A 18 -4.58 18.58 12.16
N ASP A 19 -4.48 19.91 12.26
CA ASP A 19 -5.07 20.99 11.48
C ASP A 19 -5.58 20.59 10.07
N THR A 20 -6.84 20.96 9.79
CA THR A 20 -7.67 20.68 8.59
C THR A 20 -7.08 21.06 7.22
N SER A 21 -5.82 21.53 7.17
CA SER A 21 -5.12 21.96 5.96
C SER A 21 -4.16 20.92 5.38
N SER A 22 -3.88 19.82 6.09
CA SER A 22 -3.04 18.73 5.59
C SER A 22 -3.90 17.59 5.04
N PRO A 23 -3.52 16.94 3.92
CA PRO A 23 -4.23 15.78 3.39
C PRO A 23 -4.28 14.68 4.44
N GLN A 24 -5.45 14.05 4.64
CA GLN A 24 -5.62 13.04 5.66
C GLN A 24 -4.76 11.80 5.33
N ARG A 25 -3.83 11.47 6.23
CA ARG A 25 -2.87 10.34 6.05
C ARG A 25 -3.47 9.02 6.52
N ASN A 26 -4.46 8.53 5.79
CA ASN A 26 -5.07 7.23 6.05
C ASN A 26 -4.20 6.07 5.54
N GLY A 27 -4.48 4.85 6.01
CA GLY A 27 -3.78 3.63 5.56
C GLY A 27 -2.76 3.06 6.54
N ARG A 28 -2.62 3.63 7.74
CA ARG A 28 -1.71 3.11 8.79
C ARG A 28 -2.07 1.68 9.20
N GLN A 29 -3.34 1.43 9.48
CA GLN A 29 -3.82 0.11 9.90
C GLN A 29 -3.61 -0.93 8.80
N LEU A 30 -3.89 -0.55 7.55
CA LEU A 30 -3.59 -1.36 6.36
C LEU A 30 -2.10 -1.67 6.24
N ALA A 31 -1.22 -0.69 6.43
CA ALA A 31 0.23 -0.88 6.35
C ALA A 31 0.74 -1.84 7.44
N LEU A 32 0.29 -1.67 8.69
CA LEU A 32 0.67 -2.57 9.80
C LEU A 32 0.13 -3.99 9.61
N TRP A 33 -1.09 -4.12 9.09
CA TRP A 33 -1.66 -5.42 8.75
C TRP A 33 -0.88 -6.09 7.62
N LEU A 34 -0.58 -5.37 6.54
CA LEU A 34 0.24 -5.89 5.43
C LEU A 34 1.65 -6.26 5.87
N GLN A 35 2.27 -5.48 6.77
CA GLN A 35 3.55 -5.86 7.39
C GLN A 35 3.46 -7.28 7.97
N SER A 36 2.50 -7.54 8.86
CA SER A 36 2.36 -8.85 9.50
C SER A 36 2.11 -9.98 8.49
N ARG A 37 1.32 -9.70 7.44
CA ARG A 37 1.03 -10.67 6.38
C ARG A 37 2.26 -10.99 5.52
N LEU A 38 3.05 -9.98 5.16
CA LEU A 38 4.28 -10.13 4.39
C LEU A 38 5.38 -10.84 5.21
N GLU A 39 5.51 -10.53 6.50
CA GLU A 39 6.44 -11.21 7.40
C GLU A 39 6.16 -12.73 7.45
N LYS A 40 4.89 -13.14 7.49
CA LYS A 40 4.49 -14.56 7.43
C LYS A 40 4.87 -15.26 6.12
N ARG A 41 5.13 -14.51 5.05
CA ARG A 41 5.63 -15.04 3.76
C ARG A 41 7.15 -14.93 3.60
N GLY A 42 7.86 -14.59 4.67
CA GLY A 42 9.31 -14.56 4.72
C GLY A 42 9.93 -13.24 4.25
N TYR A 43 9.14 -12.17 4.13
CA TYR A 43 9.71 -10.83 3.97
C TYR A 43 10.30 -10.36 5.30
N VAL A 44 11.45 -9.69 5.24
CA VAL A 44 11.99 -8.93 6.37
C VAL A 44 11.55 -7.48 6.15
N ILE A 45 10.61 -7.00 6.95
CA ILE A 45 10.12 -5.63 6.86
C ILE A 45 11.07 -4.71 7.61
N GLU A 46 11.62 -3.72 6.91
CA GLU A 46 12.61 -2.78 7.46
C GLU A 46 11.94 -1.74 8.37
N ARG A 47 10.78 -1.21 7.94
CA ARG A 47 9.97 -0.24 8.68
C ARG A 47 8.65 0.02 7.98
N VAL A 48 7.70 0.55 8.75
CA VAL A 48 6.49 1.19 8.26
C VAL A 48 6.61 2.69 8.48
N VAL A 49 6.40 3.51 7.44
CA VAL A 49 6.61 4.97 7.49
C VAL A 49 5.40 5.72 6.95
N ALA A 50 5.12 6.89 7.52
CA ALA A 50 4.12 7.81 7.01
C ALA A 50 4.72 8.65 5.86
N GLU A 51 3.91 8.90 4.84
CA GLU A 51 4.17 9.78 3.71
C GLU A 51 3.10 10.88 3.66
N ASP A 52 3.28 11.87 2.80
CA ASP A 52 2.33 12.99 2.66
C ASP A 52 0.95 12.59 2.11
N TRP A 53 0.81 11.37 1.60
CA TRP A 53 -0.40 10.83 0.99
C TRP A 53 -0.92 9.54 1.65
N GLY A 54 -0.21 8.98 2.62
CA GLY A 54 -0.54 7.67 3.19
C GLY A 54 0.62 7.01 3.93
N TRP A 55 0.75 5.70 3.80
CA TRP A 55 1.75 4.89 4.51
C TRP A 55 2.48 3.93 3.60
N CYS A 56 3.74 3.66 3.92
CA CYS A 56 4.60 2.75 3.17
C CYS A 56 5.13 1.63 4.05
N VAL A 57 4.99 0.38 3.58
CA VAL A 57 5.65 -0.80 4.16
C VAL A 57 6.95 -1.03 3.40
N ILE A 58 8.09 -0.72 4.02
CA ILE A 58 9.41 -0.84 3.38
C ILE A 58 9.90 -2.28 3.53
N CYS A 59 9.91 -3.02 2.42
CA CYS A 59 10.31 -4.43 2.38
C CYS A 59 11.82 -4.61 2.19
N GLN A 60 12.51 -3.61 1.63
CA GLN A 60 13.95 -3.65 1.38
C GLN A 60 14.47 -2.25 1.05
N THR A 61 15.71 -1.92 1.44
CA THR A 61 16.36 -0.65 1.07
C THR A 61 17.55 -0.79 0.11
N LYS A 62 18.13 -2.00 -0.02
CA LYS A 62 19.26 -2.32 -0.90
C LYS A 62 19.05 -3.65 -1.61
N PRO A 63 19.46 -3.80 -2.87
CA PRO A 63 20.13 -2.81 -3.73
C PRO A 63 19.21 -1.69 -4.28
N PHE A 64 17.90 -1.80 -4.08
CA PHE A 64 16.90 -0.79 -4.39
C PHE A 64 15.87 -0.74 -3.27
N LEU A 65 15.08 0.35 -3.23
CA LEU A 65 13.96 0.47 -2.32
C LEU A 65 12.79 -0.35 -2.89
N LEU A 66 12.30 -1.33 -2.14
CA LEU A 66 11.10 -2.10 -2.45
C LEU A 66 10.09 -1.83 -1.34
N TRP A 67 8.87 -1.46 -1.71
CA TRP A 67 7.87 -1.04 -0.74
C TRP A 67 6.44 -1.26 -1.24
N VAL A 68 5.49 -1.24 -0.30
CA VAL A 68 4.05 -1.24 -0.58
C VAL A 68 3.46 0.07 -0.10
N GLY A 69 2.85 0.83 -1.01
CA GLY A 69 2.05 1.99 -0.66
C GLY A 69 0.68 1.56 -0.16
N CYS A 70 0.18 2.23 0.88
CA CYS A 70 -1.09 1.96 1.56
C CYS A 70 -1.80 3.29 1.79
N GLY A 71 -3.06 3.39 1.36
CA GLY A 71 -3.87 4.58 1.56
C GLY A 71 -5.36 4.26 1.47
N SER A 72 -6.18 5.30 1.55
CA SER A 72 -7.62 5.21 1.28
C SER A 72 -8.11 6.46 0.58
N LEU A 73 -9.27 6.34 -0.05
CA LEU A 73 -10.12 7.46 -0.42
C LEU A 73 -11.33 7.45 0.50
N ASP A 74 -11.63 8.61 1.08
CA ASP A 74 -12.89 8.78 1.78
C ASP A 74 -14.04 8.86 0.77
N ALA A 75 -15.23 8.43 1.20
CA ALA A 75 -16.45 8.47 0.42
C ALA A 75 -16.78 9.89 -0.07
N ASP A 76 -16.49 10.89 0.77
CA ASP A 76 -16.78 12.30 0.52
C ASP A 76 -15.77 13.00 -0.40
N GLU A 77 -14.60 12.41 -0.62
CA GLU A 77 -13.51 13.00 -1.44
C GLU A 77 -13.46 12.44 -2.87
N ALA A 78 -14.10 11.31 -3.14
CA ALA A 78 -14.11 10.71 -4.47
C ALA A 78 -15.06 11.48 -5.41
N GLU A 79 -14.61 11.85 -6.61
CA GLU A 79 -15.53 12.40 -7.62
C GLU A 79 -16.50 11.32 -8.14
N PRO A 80 -17.75 11.64 -8.49
CA PRO A 80 -18.77 10.64 -8.86
C PRO A 80 -18.38 9.76 -10.05
N GLU A 81 -17.53 10.27 -10.94
CA GLU A 81 -17.04 9.56 -12.13
C GLU A 81 -15.60 9.05 -11.98
N ALA A 82 -14.96 9.28 -10.83
CA ALA A 82 -13.62 8.77 -10.57
C ALA A 82 -13.64 7.29 -10.17
N PHE A 83 -12.59 6.57 -10.54
CA PHE A 83 -12.34 5.23 -10.01
C PHE A 83 -11.34 5.33 -8.85
N PRO A 84 -11.56 4.62 -7.73
CA PRO A 84 -12.67 3.70 -7.43
C PRO A 84 -14.03 4.41 -7.23
N PRO A 85 -15.17 3.70 -7.41
CA PRO A 85 -16.50 4.28 -7.27
C PRO A 85 -16.74 4.81 -5.85
N GLN A 86 -17.56 5.88 -5.73
CA GLN A 86 -18.06 6.35 -4.43
C GLN A 86 -18.83 5.22 -3.73
N THR A 87 -18.47 4.94 -2.47
CA THR A 87 -19.12 3.94 -1.62
C THR A 87 -19.44 4.53 -0.27
N GLU A 88 -20.47 4.02 0.43
CA GLU A 88 -20.81 4.44 1.82
C GLU A 88 -19.74 4.07 2.87
N SER A 89 -18.65 3.46 2.43
CA SER A 89 -17.54 2.99 3.26
C SER A 89 -16.23 3.39 2.59
N PRO A 90 -15.13 3.56 3.35
CA PRO A 90 -13.85 3.94 2.77
C PRO A 90 -13.35 2.90 1.78
N VAL A 91 -12.78 3.38 0.67
CA VAL A 91 -12.09 2.51 -0.29
C VAL A 91 -10.60 2.51 0.01
N TRP A 92 -10.03 1.34 0.22
CA TRP A 92 -8.62 1.15 0.48
C TRP A 92 -7.84 0.89 -0.79
N HIS A 93 -6.60 1.33 -0.82
CA HIS A 93 -5.68 1.11 -1.92
C HIS A 93 -4.33 0.63 -1.42
N CYS A 94 -3.78 -0.39 -2.09
CA CYS A 94 -2.36 -0.69 -1.94
C CYS A 94 -1.70 -1.07 -3.27
N PHE A 95 -0.41 -0.76 -3.40
CA PHE A 95 0.35 -1.04 -4.61
C PHE A 95 1.83 -1.34 -4.30
N PRO A 96 2.44 -2.31 -5.00
CA PRO A 96 3.87 -2.56 -4.89
C PRO A 96 4.65 -1.56 -5.75
N ALA A 97 5.78 -1.08 -5.24
CA ALA A 97 6.67 -0.19 -5.96
C ALA A 97 8.13 -0.54 -5.68
N ALA A 98 8.99 -0.25 -6.67
CA ALA A 98 10.42 -0.27 -6.47
C ALA A 98 11.08 0.98 -7.05
N GLU A 99 11.94 1.59 -6.26
CA GLU A 99 12.70 2.76 -6.66
C GLU A 99 14.19 2.44 -6.68
N ARG A 100 14.79 2.65 -7.85
CA ARG A 100 16.24 2.56 -7.98
C ARG A 100 16.85 3.79 -7.32
N ARG A 101 17.41 3.60 -6.13
CA ARG A 101 18.35 4.59 -5.60
C ARG A 101 19.52 4.71 -6.58
N TRP A 102 20.00 5.93 -6.78
CA TRP A 102 21.10 6.32 -7.67
C TRP A 102 22.39 5.47 -7.55
N LEU A 103 22.54 4.70 -6.46
CA LEU A 103 23.62 3.74 -6.22
C LEU A 103 23.50 2.42 -7.02
N ALA A 104 22.36 2.15 -7.66
CA ALA A 104 22.17 0.96 -8.51
C ALA A 104 23.07 0.95 -9.77
N ARG A 105 23.80 2.04 -10.04
CA ARG A 105 24.77 2.11 -11.16
C ARG A 105 26.05 1.29 -10.92
N LEU A 106 26.34 0.94 -9.67
CA LEU A 106 27.56 0.20 -9.27
C LEU A 106 27.32 -1.30 -9.01
N PHE A 107 26.06 -1.72 -8.84
CA PHE A 107 25.68 -3.12 -8.68
C PHE A 107 25.09 -3.58 -10.01
N GLY A 108 25.68 -4.62 -10.63
CA GLY A 108 25.25 -5.17 -11.92
C GLY A 108 23.74 -5.49 -11.96
N ARG A 109 23.19 -5.72 -13.17
CA ARG A 109 21.76 -5.97 -13.48
C ARG A 109 20.92 -6.46 -12.29
N VAL A 110 20.40 -5.52 -11.51
CA VAL A 110 19.52 -5.82 -10.39
C VAL A 110 18.10 -5.96 -10.93
N ASP A 111 17.50 -7.14 -10.77
CA ASP A 111 16.15 -7.43 -11.28
C ASP A 111 15.04 -6.95 -10.32
N ALA A 112 14.91 -5.63 -10.20
CA ALA A 112 13.81 -5.00 -9.45
C ALA A 112 12.42 -5.40 -10.00
N ALA A 113 12.33 -5.76 -11.29
CA ALA A 113 11.07 -6.15 -11.90
C ALA A 113 10.59 -7.51 -11.38
N SER A 114 11.50 -8.47 -11.17
CA SER A 114 11.14 -9.74 -10.52
C SER A 114 10.65 -9.55 -9.09
N SER A 115 11.28 -8.67 -8.31
CA SER A 115 10.88 -8.39 -6.94
C SER A 115 9.53 -7.69 -6.87
N ILE A 116 9.25 -6.74 -7.78
CA ILE A 116 7.92 -6.14 -7.90
C ILE A 116 6.89 -7.22 -8.26
N ARG A 117 7.15 -8.06 -9.27
CA ARG A 117 6.19 -9.11 -9.68
C ARG A 117 5.88 -10.09 -8.54
N ARG A 118 6.90 -10.47 -7.76
CA ARG A 118 6.71 -11.33 -6.59
C ARG A 118 5.85 -10.63 -5.54
N LEU A 119 6.19 -9.39 -5.18
CA LEU A 119 5.43 -8.62 -4.20
C LEU A 119 3.99 -8.37 -4.65
N ASP A 120 3.76 -8.10 -5.93
CA ASP A 120 2.42 -7.97 -6.51
C ASP A 120 1.60 -9.26 -6.39
N ALA A 121 2.20 -10.40 -6.73
CA ALA A 121 1.55 -11.71 -6.60
C ALA A 121 1.20 -12.02 -5.14
N ASP A 122 2.13 -11.73 -4.22
CA ASP A 122 1.90 -11.88 -2.79
C ASP A 122 0.77 -10.95 -2.31
N LEU A 123 0.76 -9.67 -2.69
CA LEU A 123 -0.33 -8.76 -2.35
C LEU A 123 -1.69 -9.27 -2.84
N ARG A 124 -1.77 -9.71 -4.10
CA ARG A 124 -2.99 -10.31 -4.65
C ARG A 124 -3.49 -11.47 -3.80
N GLU A 125 -2.60 -12.40 -3.46
CA GLU A 125 -2.98 -13.58 -2.69
C GLU A 125 -3.38 -13.22 -1.26
N ILE A 126 -2.70 -12.27 -0.61
CA ILE A 126 -3.10 -11.76 0.72
C ILE A 126 -4.52 -11.20 0.66
N LEU A 127 -4.79 -10.33 -0.30
CA LEU A 127 -6.07 -9.63 -0.39
C LEU A 127 -7.19 -10.59 -0.79
N SER A 128 -6.95 -11.47 -1.77
CA SER A 128 -7.98 -12.40 -2.25
C SER A 128 -8.28 -13.56 -1.30
N SER A 129 -7.42 -13.81 -0.30
CA SER A 129 -7.62 -14.87 0.69
C SER A 129 -8.21 -14.38 2.01
N GLU A 130 -8.29 -13.06 2.22
CA GLU A 130 -8.79 -12.47 3.46
C GLU A 130 -10.31 -12.26 3.38
N PRO A 131 -11.13 -12.93 4.22
CA PRO A 131 -12.59 -12.82 4.17
C PRO A 131 -13.11 -11.40 4.42
N GLY A 132 -12.36 -10.56 5.14
CA GLY A 132 -12.70 -9.17 5.40
C GLY A 132 -12.38 -8.21 4.24
N VAL A 133 -11.84 -8.70 3.11
CA VAL A 133 -11.43 -7.88 1.96
C VAL A 133 -12.28 -8.23 0.74
N SER A 134 -12.82 -7.20 0.09
CA SER A 134 -13.53 -7.32 -1.20
C SER A 134 -12.83 -6.48 -2.26
N LEU A 135 -12.13 -7.15 -3.18
CA LEU A 135 -11.44 -6.49 -4.29
C LEU A 135 -12.44 -5.78 -5.23
N LEU A 136 -12.12 -4.55 -5.60
CA LEU A 136 -12.83 -3.78 -6.61
C LEU A 136 -12.15 -4.00 -7.96
N HIS A 137 -12.96 -4.28 -8.99
CA HIS A 137 -12.54 -4.61 -10.34
C HIS A 137 -12.80 -3.46 -11.31
#